data_AF-A0A7Y7TUS9-F1
#
_entry.id   AF-A0A7Y7TUS9-F1
#
_cell.length_a   1.000
_cell.length_b   1.000
_cell.length_c   1.000
_cell.angle_alpha   90.00
_cell.angle_beta   90.00
_cell.angle_gamma   90.00
#
_symmetry.space_group_name_H-M   'P 1'
#
loop_
_entity.id
_entity.type
_entity.pdbx_description
1 polymer ?
#
loop_
_entity_poly.entity_id
_entity_poly.type
_entity_poly.pdbx_seq_one_letter_code
_entity_poly.pdbx_strand_id
1 'polypeptide(L)'
;MKWLLITFTLAIGVNVASAQPCRDYNRMGTCLALMNREVMNVYGQSKNALLQANVVNSFSVTLFGDKDYKFIVCSETKFYPIHIRLIDPVSQEVFYDNKDDDYLESIGFTIEKTRRLIVEITLLAAKADIKDIGQDRACVGVLILWQKVPKTGF
;
A
#
# COMPACT_ATOMS: atom_id res chain seq x y z
N MET A 1 21.96 22.85 62.95
CA MET A 1 21.78 21.56 62.28
C MET A 1 20.68 21.72 61.23
N LYS A 2 21.04 21.87 59.94
CA LYS A 2 20.08 21.97 58.84
C LYS A 2 19.90 20.59 58.24
N TRP A 3 18.67 20.07 58.29
CA TRP A 3 18.33 18.75 57.76
C TRP A 3 18.06 18.87 56.26
N LEU A 4 18.94 18.27 55.45
CA LEU A 4 18.76 18.14 54.00
C LEU A 4 17.76 17.02 53.73
N LEU A 5 16.51 17.38 53.42
CA LEU A 5 15.52 16.46 52.87
C LEU A 5 15.85 16.23 51.39
N ILE A 6 16.51 15.11 51.10
CA ILE A 6 16.73 14.62 49.73
C ILE A 6 15.45 13.92 49.30
N THR A 7 14.59 14.61 48.55
CA THR A 7 13.45 14.01 47.86
C THR A 7 13.94 13.29 46.60
N PHE A 8 13.95 11.95 46.66
CA PHE A 8 14.26 11.07 45.53
C PHE A 8 13.00 10.94 44.65
N THR A 9 12.86 11.78 43.63
CA THR A 9 11.80 11.67 42.63
C THR A 9 12.10 10.52 41.67
N LEU A 10 11.43 9.39 41.88
CA LEU A 10 11.47 8.23 40.99
C LEU A 10 10.69 8.57 39.70
N ALA A 11 11.39 8.91 38.62
CA ALA A 11 10.80 9.11 37.30
C ALA A 11 10.41 7.75 36.69
N ILE A 12 9.13 7.38 36.77
CA ILE A 12 8.59 6.21 36.09
C ILE A 12 8.38 6.58 34.62
N GLY A 13 9.34 6.21 33.77
CA GLY A 13 9.23 6.34 32.33
C GLY A 13 8.18 5.36 31.78
N VAL A 14 7.00 5.87 31.41
CA VAL A 14 6.00 5.10 30.68
C VAL A 14 6.44 4.96 29.21
N ASN A 15 6.97 3.80 28.85
CA ASN A 15 7.20 3.43 27.46
C ASN A 15 5.86 3.05 26.81
N VAL A 16 5.11 4.04 26.32
CA VAL A 16 3.97 3.79 25.43
C VAL A 16 4.51 3.46 24.03
N ALA A 17 4.82 2.18 23.80
CA ALA A 17 5.07 1.65 22.48
C ALA A 17 3.75 1.63 21.69
N SER A 18 3.43 2.71 20.98
CA SER A 18 2.33 2.70 20.01
C SER A 18 2.73 1.82 18.83
N ALA A 19 2.20 0.59 18.77
CA ALA A 19 2.24 -0.20 17.55
C ALA A 19 1.42 0.54 16.48
N GLN A 20 2.06 0.97 15.39
CA GLN A 20 1.35 1.58 14.27
C GLN A 20 0.56 0.50 13.54
N PRO A 21 -0.75 0.67 13.30
CA PRO A 21 -1.53 -0.30 12.53
C PRO A 21 -0.93 -0.45 11.12
N CYS A 22 -0.88 -1.70 10.63
CA CYS A 22 -0.46 -2.07 9.27
C CYS A 22 1.00 -1.77 8.89
N ARG A 23 1.89 -1.57 9.86
CA ARG A 23 3.33 -1.38 9.58
C ARG A 23 3.89 -2.56 8.77
N ASP A 24 4.61 -2.23 7.69
CA ASP A 24 5.32 -3.17 6.80
C ASP A 24 4.44 -4.25 6.11
N TYR A 25 3.12 -4.08 6.07
CA TYR A 25 2.18 -5.08 5.54
C TYR A 25 2.45 -5.49 4.06
N ASN A 26 2.91 -4.56 3.24
CA ASN A 26 3.31 -4.76 1.84
C ASN A 26 4.55 -5.65 1.67
N ARG A 27 5.21 -6.04 2.77
CA ARG A 27 6.34 -6.97 2.81
C ARG A 27 5.99 -8.26 3.54
N MET A 28 4.71 -8.51 3.79
CA MET A 28 4.19 -9.66 4.53
C MET A 28 3.13 -10.41 3.72
N GLY A 29 2.77 -11.61 4.18
CA GLY A 29 1.63 -12.38 3.67
C GLY A 29 1.62 -12.55 2.15
N THR A 30 0.46 -12.30 1.54
CA THR A 30 0.23 -12.44 0.08
C THR A 30 1.13 -11.51 -0.73
N CYS A 31 1.38 -10.28 -0.27
CA CYS A 31 2.29 -9.36 -0.96
C CYS A 31 3.71 -9.93 -1.06
N LEU A 32 4.23 -10.53 0.02
CA LEU A 32 5.58 -11.12 0.03
C LEU A 32 5.68 -12.30 -0.95
N ALA A 33 4.64 -13.14 -1.02
CA ALA A 33 4.60 -14.29 -1.92
C ALA A 33 4.62 -13.86 -3.40
N LEU A 34 3.92 -12.76 -3.74
CA LEU A 34 3.93 -12.17 -5.08
C LEU A 34 5.26 -11.49 -5.37
N MET A 35 5.83 -10.75 -4.42
CA MET A 35 7.13 -10.06 -4.54
C MET A 35 8.27 -11.03 -4.86
N ASN A 36 8.31 -12.19 -4.19
CA ASN A 36 9.41 -13.16 -4.35
C ASN A 36 9.48 -13.80 -5.75
N ARG A 37 8.48 -13.57 -6.61
CA ARG A 37 8.47 -14.01 -8.00
C ARG A 37 9.06 -12.99 -8.97
N GLU A 38 9.35 -11.77 -8.49
CA GLU A 38 9.77 -10.65 -9.31
C GLU A 38 11.24 -10.32 -9.09
N VAL A 39 11.97 -10.05 -10.18
CA VAL A 39 13.37 -9.61 -10.15
C VAL A 39 13.44 -8.10 -10.35
N MET A 40 12.67 -7.36 -9.55
CA MET A 40 12.53 -5.90 -9.66
C MET A 40 12.90 -5.22 -8.32
N ASN A 41 13.26 -3.95 -8.37
CA ASN A 41 13.57 -3.16 -7.18
C ASN A 41 12.30 -2.67 -6.49
N VAL A 42 12.28 -2.67 -5.16
CA VAL A 42 11.18 -2.05 -4.41
C VAL A 42 11.23 -0.52 -4.57
N TYR A 43 10.10 0.09 -4.93
CA TYR A 43 9.97 1.52 -5.08
C TYR A 43 9.69 2.18 -3.72
N GLY A 44 10.38 3.28 -3.43
CA GLY A 44 10.29 3.97 -2.13
C GLY A 44 8.92 4.58 -1.82
N GLN A 45 8.04 4.74 -2.81
CA GLN A 45 6.67 5.20 -2.60
C GLN A 45 5.66 4.05 -2.40
N SER A 46 6.13 2.81 -2.21
CA SER A 46 5.28 1.72 -1.70
C SER A 46 4.69 2.10 -0.34
N LYS A 47 3.45 1.69 -0.06
CA LYS A 47 2.68 2.15 1.10
C LYS A 47 1.91 1.03 1.78
N ASN A 48 1.55 1.29 3.03
CA ASN A 48 0.63 0.48 3.82
C ASN A 48 -0.45 1.40 4.38
N ALA A 49 -1.69 0.92 4.44
CA ALA A 49 -2.79 1.69 5.01
C ALA A 49 -3.84 0.77 5.63
N LEU A 50 -4.54 1.27 6.64
CA LEU A 50 -5.76 0.67 7.15
C LEU A 50 -6.94 1.24 6.35
N LEU A 51 -7.56 0.43 5.50
CA LEU A 51 -8.67 0.85 4.62
C LEU A 51 -9.99 0.25 5.09
N GLN A 52 -11.09 0.94 4.80
CA GLN A 52 -12.45 0.46 5.03
C GLN A 52 -13.01 -0.20 3.77
N ALA A 53 -13.72 -1.31 3.93
CA ALA A 53 -14.41 -2.01 2.86
C ALA A 53 -15.49 -1.15 2.21
N ASN A 54 -15.66 -1.30 0.89
CA ASN A 54 -16.60 -0.55 0.06
C ASN A 54 -16.42 0.97 0.09
N VAL A 55 -15.26 1.46 0.55
CA VAL A 55 -14.89 2.88 0.51
C VAL A 55 -13.73 3.06 -0.46
N VAL A 56 -13.88 4.00 -1.40
CA VAL A 56 -12.81 4.38 -2.32
C VAL A 56 -11.74 5.15 -1.54
N ASN A 57 -10.52 4.63 -1.54
CA ASN A 57 -9.36 5.29 -0.94
C ASN A 57 -8.36 5.61 -2.04
N SER A 58 -7.74 6.79 -1.96
CA SER A 58 -6.80 7.22 -3.00
C SER A 58 -5.50 7.76 -2.44
N PHE A 59 -4.42 7.59 -3.21
CA PHE A 59 -3.16 8.28 -2.95
C PHE A 59 -2.47 8.61 -4.26
N SER A 60 -1.54 9.56 -4.21
CA SER A 60 -0.72 9.92 -5.37
C SER A 60 0.64 9.25 -5.33
N VAL A 61 1.13 8.88 -6.52
CA VAL A 61 2.48 8.38 -6.73
C VAL A 61 3.13 9.05 -7.93
N THR A 62 4.39 9.45 -7.78
CA THR A 62 5.20 9.89 -8.92
C THR A 62 5.97 8.70 -9.48
N LEU A 63 5.85 8.43 -10.77
CA LEU A 63 6.57 7.38 -11.48
C LEU A 63 7.57 8.03 -12.43
N PHE A 64 8.82 7.59 -12.39
CA PHE A 64 9.89 8.14 -13.21
C PHE A 64 9.92 7.45 -14.59
N GLY A 65 10.25 8.22 -15.62
CA GLY A 65 10.40 7.74 -16.99
C GLY A 65 11.46 6.66 -17.17
N ASP A 66 11.42 6.01 -18.33
CA ASP A 66 12.29 4.91 -18.76
C ASP A 66 12.33 3.73 -17.77
N LYS A 67 11.17 3.40 -17.20
CA LYS A 67 11.04 2.31 -16.21
C LYS A 67 9.82 1.43 -16.46
N ASP A 68 10.00 0.15 -16.21
CA ASP A 68 8.88 -0.76 -15.99
C ASP A 68 8.50 -0.71 -14.52
N TYR A 69 7.21 -0.69 -14.26
CA TYR A 69 6.61 -0.73 -12.94
C TYR A 69 5.72 -1.95 -12.81
N LYS A 70 5.67 -2.51 -11.60
CA LYS A 70 4.67 -3.51 -11.22
C LYS A 70 4.03 -3.11 -9.91
N PHE A 71 2.73 -2.92 -9.94
CA PHE A 71 1.92 -2.65 -8.76
C PHE A 71 1.38 -3.98 -8.27
N ILE A 72 1.52 -4.25 -6.98
CA ILE A 72 0.98 -5.43 -6.30
C ILE A 72 0.20 -4.91 -5.10
N VAL A 73 -1.10 -5.18 -5.04
CA VAL A 73 -1.98 -4.76 -3.95
C VAL A 73 -2.51 -5.99 -3.25
N CYS A 74 -2.30 -6.09 -1.94
CA CYS A 74 -2.79 -7.22 -1.15
C CYS A 74 -3.54 -6.77 0.10
N SER A 75 -4.40 -7.66 0.58
CA SER A 75 -5.09 -7.53 1.87
C SER A 75 -5.34 -8.91 2.48
N GLU A 76 -6.10 -9.00 3.57
CA GLU A 76 -6.54 -10.28 4.12
C GLU A 76 -7.60 -10.92 3.21
N THR A 77 -7.62 -12.25 3.13
CA THR A 77 -8.42 -13.04 2.19
C THR A 77 -9.91 -12.66 2.14
N LYS A 78 -10.50 -12.26 3.28
CA LYS A 78 -11.93 -11.88 3.35
C LYS A 78 -12.28 -10.56 2.64
N PHE A 79 -11.30 -9.69 2.41
CA PHE A 79 -11.51 -8.38 1.79
C PHE A 79 -11.37 -8.37 0.27
N TYR A 80 -11.09 -9.53 -0.33
CA TYR A 80 -11.05 -9.69 -1.77
C TYR A 80 -12.44 -9.78 -2.40
N PRO A 81 -12.59 -9.43 -3.70
CA PRO A 81 -11.56 -8.86 -4.58
C PRO A 81 -11.19 -7.41 -4.24
N ILE A 82 -10.02 -6.95 -4.72
CA ILE A 82 -9.56 -5.56 -4.57
C ILE A 82 -9.70 -4.86 -5.92
N HIS A 83 -10.45 -3.77 -5.95
CA HIS A 83 -10.62 -2.92 -7.13
C HIS A 83 -9.54 -1.83 -7.15
N ILE A 84 -8.84 -1.72 -8.28
CA ILE A 84 -7.71 -0.81 -8.47
C ILE A 84 -7.97 0.03 -9.72
N ARG A 85 -7.84 1.35 -9.59
CA ARG A 85 -7.85 2.27 -10.74
C ARG A 85 -6.63 3.17 -10.75
N LEU A 86 -6.08 3.40 -11.93
CA LEU A 86 -4.98 4.35 -12.17
C LEU A 86 -5.51 5.54 -12.95
N ILE A 87 -5.39 6.73 -12.38
CA ILE A 87 -6.07 7.94 -12.86
C ILE A 87 -5.05 9.05 -13.09
N ASP A 88 -5.22 9.78 -14.19
CA ASP A 88 -4.49 11.03 -14.43
C ASP A 88 -4.94 12.12 -13.43
N PRO A 89 -4.02 12.75 -12.68
CA PRO A 89 -4.41 13.79 -11.74
C PRO A 89 -4.97 15.05 -12.42
N VAL A 90 -4.64 15.31 -13.69
CA VAL A 90 -5.03 16.52 -14.42
C VAL A 90 -6.29 16.27 -15.25
N SER A 91 -6.27 15.28 -16.15
CA SER A 91 -7.41 15.00 -17.03
C SER A 91 -8.54 14.21 -16.35
N GLN A 92 -8.27 13.60 -15.19
CA GLN A 92 -9.17 12.64 -14.52
C GLN A 92 -9.50 11.41 -15.38
N GLU A 93 -8.72 11.16 -16.43
CA GLU A 93 -8.83 9.98 -17.27
C GLU A 93 -8.37 8.74 -16.50
N VAL A 94 -9.11 7.64 -16.66
CA VAL A 94 -8.76 6.32 -16.10
C VAL A 94 -7.91 5.60 -17.13
N PHE A 95 -6.61 5.48 -16.89
CA PHE A 95 -5.72 4.73 -17.78
C PHE A 95 -5.82 3.23 -17.60
N TYR A 96 -6.31 2.81 -16.44
CA TYR A 96 -6.44 1.40 -16.10
C TYR A 96 -7.48 1.19 -15.00
N ASP A 97 -8.30 0.16 -15.17
CA ASP A 97 -9.25 -0.35 -14.19
C ASP A 97 -9.13 -1.89 -14.16
N ASN A 98 -8.72 -2.46 -13.03
CA ASN A 98 -8.52 -3.92 -12.94
C ASN A 98 -9.82 -4.73 -12.97
N LYS A 99 -10.99 -4.06 -12.89
CA LYS A 99 -12.28 -4.72 -13.09
C LYS A 99 -12.38 -5.37 -14.47
N ASP A 100 -11.73 -4.77 -15.46
CA ASP A 100 -11.73 -5.29 -16.84
C ASP A 100 -10.82 -6.53 -16.98
N ASP A 101 -10.00 -6.81 -15.97
CA ASP A 101 -9.08 -7.96 -15.86
C ASP A 101 -9.42 -8.85 -14.65
N ASP A 102 -10.71 -9.11 -14.39
CA ASP A 102 -11.16 -10.00 -13.30
C ASP A 102 -10.57 -9.67 -11.90
N TYR A 103 -10.33 -8.38 -11.65
CA TYR A 103 -9.76 -7.86 -10.40
C TYR A 103 -8.36 -8.40 -10.07
N LEU A 104 -7.50 -8.57 -11.08
CA LEU A 104 -6.10 -8.91 -10.86
C LEU A 104 -5.43 -7.96 -9.86
N GLU A 105 -4.72 -8.55 -8.91
CA GLU A 105 -4.06 -7.87 -7.79
C GLU A 105 -2.68 -7.31 -8.16
N SER A 106 -2.19 -7.68 -9.34
CA SER A 106 -0.87 -7.28 -9.83
C SER A 106 -0.93 -6.78 -11.26
N ILE A 107 -0.36 -5.59 -11.50
CA ILE A 107 -0.46 -4.90 -12.79
C ILE A 107 0.95 -4.43 -13.17
N GLY A 108 1.41 -4.82 -14.36
CA GLY A 108 2.72 -4.41 -14.90
C GLY A 108 2.54 -3.44 -16.08
N PHE A 109 3.31 -2.35 -16.10
CA PHE A 109 3.28 -1.37 -17.18
C PHE A 109 4.57 -0.55 -17.26
N THR A 110 4.84 0.01 -18.44
CA THR A 110 6.01 0.87 -18.70
C THR A 110 5.63 2.34 -18.62
N ILE A 111 6.49 3.16 -17.99
CA ILE A 111 6.38 4.61 -17.95
C ILE A 111 7.51 5.20 -18.80
N GLU A 112 7.16 5.75 -19.96
CA GLU A 112 8.11 6.39 -20.87
C GLU A 112 8.58 7.74 -20.33
N LYS A 113 7.63 8.60 -19.92
CA LYS A 113 7.91 9.93 -19.37
C LYS A 113 7.46 10.00 -17.92
N THR A 114 8.29 10.64 -17.09
CA THR A 114 7.98 10.85 -15.67
C THR A 114 6.61 11.50 -15.52
N ARG A 115 5.72 10.85 -14.76
CA ARG A 115 4.37 11.34 -14.53
C ARG A 115 3.88 10.98 -13.14
N ARG A 116 2.91 11.75 -12.66
CA ARG A 116 2.17 11.46 -11.42
C ARG A 116 0.88 10.74 -11.78
N LEU A 117 0.50 9.76 -10.98
CA LEU A 117 -0.78 9.06 -11.05
C LEU A 117 -1.51 9.15 -9.70
N ILE A 118 -2.83 9.12 -9.76
CA ILE A 118 -3.68 8.80 -8.62
C ILE A 118 -3.97 7.31 -8.68
N VAL A 119 -3.79 6.62 -7.56
CA VAL A 119 -4.12 5.22 -7.38
C VAL A 119 -5.34 5.16 -6.48
N GLU A 120 -6.45 4.67 -7.00
CA GLU A 120 -7.65 4.36 -6.21
C GLU A 120 -7.70 2.88 -5.87
N ILE A 121 -8.06 2.58 -4.64
CA ILE A 121 -8.19 1.23 -4.10
C ILE A 121 -9.52 1.12 -3.37
N THR A 122 -10.28 0.08 -3.70
CA THR A 122 -11.51 -0.29 -2.98
C THR A 122 -11.47 -1.77 -2.62
N LEU A 123 -11.66 -2.08 -1.34
CA LEU A 123 -11.83 -3.47 -0.88
C LEU A 123 -13.29 -3.87 -1.06
N LEU A 124 -13.59 -4.73 -2.03
CA LEU A 124 -14.97 -5.12 -2.34
C LEU A 124 -15.53 -6.13 -1.34
N ALA A 125 -14.65 -6.90 -0.68
CA ALA A 125 -15.01 -7.80 0.41
C ALA A 125 -16.23 -8.69 0.09
N ALA A 126 -16.28 -9.26 -1.12
CA ALA A 126 -17.47 -9.90 -1.67
C ALA A 126 -17.97 -11.12 -0.86
N LYS A 127 -17.11 -11.67 0.00
CA LYS A 127 -17.41 -12.83 0.86
C LYS A 127 -17.46 -12.50 2.35
N ALA A 128 -17.32 -11.22 2.73
CA ALA A 128 -17.31 -10.81 4.13
C ALA A 128 -18.73 -10.54 4.63
N ASP A 129 -19.18 -11.32 5.62
CA ASP A 129 -20.34 -10.98 6.44
C ASP A 129 -19.95 -9.84 7.40
N ILE A 130 -19.98 -8.60 6.91
CA ILE A 130 -19.69 -7.41 7.72
C ILE A 130 -20.92 -7.11 8.58
N LYS A 131 -20.98 -7.70 9.77
CA LYS A 131 -22.10 -7.56 10.72
C LYS A 131 -21.87 -6.48 11.78
N ASP A 132 -20.61 -6.16 12.09
CA ASP A 132 -20.22 -5.27 13.20
C ASP A 132 -19.36 -4.08 12.78
N ILE A 133 -19.51 -2.97 13.52
CA ILE A 133 -18.70 -1.74 13.39
C ILE A 133 -17.24 -2.08 13.72
N GLY A 134 -16.35 -1.97 12.74
CA GLY A 134 -14.91 -2.22 12.89
C GLY A 134 -14.38 -3.53 12.29
N GLN A 135 -15.27 -4.45 11.86
CA GLN A 135 -14.89 -5.64 11.08
C GLN A 135 -14.74 -5.34 9.58
N ASP A 136 -15.06 -4.12 9.17
CA ASP A 136 -14.99 -3.61 7.81
C ASP A 136 -13.63 -3.01 7.46
N ARG A 137 -12.64 -3.03 8.36
CA ARG A 137 -11.31 -2.47 8.11
C ARG A 137 -10.26 -3.55 7.92
N ALA A 138 -9.35 -3.30 6.98
CA ALA A 138 -8.27 -4.21 6.67
C ALA A 138 -6.96 -3.46 6.48
N CYS A 139 -5.85 -4.11 6.82
CA CYS A 139 -4.56 -3.67 6.33
C CYS A 139 -4.46 -3.95 4.82
N VAL A 140 -3.99 -2.96 4.09
CA VAL A 140 -3.72 -3.03 2.66
C VAL A 140 -2.27 -2.69 2.43
N GLY A 141 -1.58 -3.58 1.73
CA GLY A 141 -0.21 -3.39 1.29
C GLY A 141 -0.21 -3.02 -0.18
N VAL A 142 0.38 -1.88 -0.52
CA VAL A 142 0.66 -1.49 -1.90
C VAL A 142 2.16 -1.57 -2.10
N LEU A 143 2.57 -2.63 -2.78
CA LEU A 143 3.95 -2.86 -3.17
C LEU A 143 4.14 -2.40 -4.61
N ILE A 144 5.01 -1.42 -4.81
CA ILE A 144 5.37 -0.92 -6.13
C ILE A 144 6.79 -1.38 -6.40
N LEU A 145 6.97 -2.13 -7.48
CA LEU A 145 8.25 -2.58 -7.97
C LEU A 145 8.65 -1.81 -9.23
N TRP A 146 9.95 -1.68 -9.47
CA TRP A 146 10.46 -1.00 -10.66
C TRP A 146 11.79 -1.58 -11.15
N GLN A 147 12.01 -1.46 -12.45
CA GLN A 147 13.31 -1.70 -13.09
C GLN A 147 13.50 -0.70 -14.22
N LYS A 148 14.75 -0.51 -14.68
CA LYS A 148 15.00 0.29 -15.89
C LYS A 148 14.53 -0.52 -17.09
N VAL A 149 13.90 0.14 -18.07
CA VAL A 149 13.59 -0.50 -19.35
C VAL A 149 14.90 -1.00 -19.96
N PRO A 150 15.01 -2.28 -20.34
CA PRO A 150 16.18 -2.79 -21.04
C PRO A 150 16.38 -2.01 -22.33
N LYS A 151 17.55 -1.38 -22.51
CA LYS A 151 17.93 -0.84 -23.81
C LYS A 151 18.34 -2.01 -24.69
N THR A 152 17.37 -2.68 -25.32
CA THR A 152 17.66 -3.65 -26.37
C THR A 152 18.13 -2.88 -27.60
N GLY A 153 19.44 -2.67 -27.71
CA GLY A 153 20.06 -2.38 -28.99
C GLY A 153 20.23 -3.71 -29.72
N PHE A 154 19.64 -3.84 -30.89
CA PHE A 154 20.24 -4.68 -31.93
C PHE A 154 21.42 -3.91 -32.54
#